data_AF-A0A165Z0C8-F1
#
_entry.id   AF-A0A165Z0C8-F1
#
_cell.length_a   1.000
_cell.length_b   1.000
_cell.length_c   1.000
_cell.angle_alpha   90.00
_cell.angle_beta   90.00
_cell.angle_gamma   90.00
#
_symmetry.space_group_name_H-M   'P 1'
#
loop_
_entity.id
_entity.type
_entity.pdbx_description
1 polymer ?
#
loop_
_entity_poly.entity_id
_entity_poly.type
_entity_poly.pdbx_seq_one_letter_code
_entity_poly.pdbx_strand_id
1 'polypeptide(L)'
;MIISHSRAEVLRYLPEFFSSDHDWSNVDPDGASSALVIAAGYPPRFPPDLEHDLSPVIAHITSHPSSLHWRKASEASIAYLVQCDISTLSDHSGVYQFLCRCVDWEFRDEFGDLYPTSSLTRNAAQTLLDEYQALFVPLPASPQSTATYIADETHNSDNGHFASDLSPNVKPLNDRVSSPVQLDTHITLPVDFSVPTARHEVIDMSTPLEPLSSSRSVG
;
A
#
# COMPACT_ATOMS: atom_id res chain seq x y z
N MET A 1 -16.43 -15.37 24.88
CA MET A 1 -14.97 -15.51 25.06
C MET A 1 -14.48 -16.64 24.16
N ILE A 2 -14.36 -16.38 22.85
CA ILE A 2 -13.97 -17.40 21.83
C ILE A 2 -12.76 -16.87 21.03
N ILE A 3 -12.76 -15.57 20.73
CA ILE A 3 -11.69 -14.87 19.97
C ILE A 3 -10.31 -14.99 20.65
N SER A 4 -10.26 -15.01 21.98
CA SER A 4 -8.98 -15.11 22.70
C SER A 4 -8.32 -16.49 22.56
N HIS A 5 -9.10 -17.55 22.43
CA HIS A 5 -8.57 -18.91 22.28
C HIS A 5 -8.02 -19.13 20.87
N SER A 6 -8.79 -18.72 19.85
CA SER A 6 -8.36 -18.83 18.45
C SER A 6 -7.12 -17.98 18.16
N ARG A 7 -7.00 -16.78 18.77
CA ARG A 7 -5.77 -15.97 18.64
C ARG A 7 -4.55 -16.66 19.24
N ALA A 8 -4.67 -17.23 20.43
CA ALA A 8 -3.55 -17.92 21.07
C ALA A 8 -3.10 -19.16 20.27
N GLU A 9 -4.05 -19.90 19.69
CA GLU A 9 -3.74 -21.03 18.82
C GLU A 9 -3.07 -20.57 17.52
N VAL A 10 -3.62 -19.56 16.84
CA VAL A 10 -2.99 -19.01 15.63
C VAL A 10 -1.59 -18.52 15.94
N LEU A 11 -1.39 -17.70 16.99
CA LEU A 11 -0.06 -17.23 17.40
C LEU A 11 0.92 -18.37 17.72
N ARG A 12 0.44 -19.51 18.22
CA ARG A 12 1.28 -20.70 18.48
C ARG A 12 1.77 -21.37 17.20
N TYR A 13 0.94 -21.40 16.16
CA TYR A 13 1.29 -21.99 14.85
C TYR A 13 1.82 -20.97 13.84
N LEU A 14 1.76 -19.69 14.20
CA LEU A 14 2.15 -18.57 13.37
C LEU A 14 3.60 -18.68 12.86
N PRO A 15 4.59 -19.09 13.68
CA PRO A 15 5.95 -19.36 13.20
C PRO A 15 6.01 -20.34 12.02
N GLU A 16 5.28 -21.45 12.13
CA GLU A 16 5.25 -22.51 11.12
C GLU A 16 4.47 -22.07 9.88
N PHE A 17 3.37 -21.35 10.09
CA PHE A 17 2.50 -20.87 9.03
C PHE A 17 3.13 -19.72 8.21
N PHE A 18 3.95 -18.89 8.85
CA PHE A 18 4.62 -17.75 8.21
C PHE A 18 6.12 -17.95 7.97
N SER A 19 6.60 -19.19 8.05
CA SER A 19 7.98 -19.51 7.71
C SER A 19 8.28 -19.12 6.26
N SER A 20 9.43 -18.50 6.02
CA SER A 20 9.89 -18.08 4.68
C SER A 20 10.03 -19.23 3.68
N ASP A 21 10.22 -20.46 4.18
CA ASP A 21 10.35 -21.68 3.38
C ASP A 21 8.99 -22.27 2.96
N HIS A 22 7.88 -21.63 3.34
CA HIS A 22 6.54 -22.10 3.03
C HIS A 22 6.22 -21.90 1.54
N ASP A 23 5.66 -22.93 0.91
CA ASP A 23 5.17 -22.82 -0.46
C ASP A 23 3.84 -22.05 -0.50
N TRP A 24 3.94 -20.75 -0.73
CA TRP A 24 2.79 -19.84 -0.83
C TRP A 24 1.89 -20.08 -2.05
N SER A 25 2.28 -20.95 -3.00
CA SER A 25 1.49 -21.19 -4.22
C SER A 25 0.19 -21.97 -3.95
N ASN A 26 0.16 -22.77 -2.87
CA ASN A 26 -0.98 -23.61 -2.50
C ASN A 26 -1.77 -23.06 -1.30
N VAL A 27 -1.38 -21.90 -0.77
CA VAL A 27 -2.05 -21.27 0.36
C VAL A 27 -3.33 -20.60 -0.12
N ASP A 28 -4.43 -20.89 0.57
CA ASP A 28 -5.71 -20.22 0.33
C ASP A 28 -5.64 -18.74 0.79
N PRO A 29 -5.92 -17.76 -0.09
CA PRO A 29 -5.79 -16.34 0.25
C PRO A 29 -6.77 -15.88 1.34
N ASP A 30 -7.95 -16.48 1.40
CA ASP A 30 -8.95 -16.21 2.45
C ASP A 30 -8.45 -16.71 3.81
N GLY A 31 -7.87 -17.92 3.84
CA GLY A 31 -7.20 -18.49 5.00
C GLY A 31 -6.04 -17.63 5.49
N ALA A 32 -5.14 -17.20 4.59
CA ALA A 32 -4.01 -16.33 4.94
C ALA A 32 -4.48 -14.99 5.52
N SER A 33 -5.46 -14.35 4.86
CA SER A 33 -6.06 -13.10 5.34
C SER A 33 -6.71 -13.27 6.71
N SER A 34 -7.44 -14.36 6.92
CA SER A 34 -8.09 -14.67 8.19
C SER A 34 -7.07 -14.91 9.30
N ALA A 35 -6.02 -15.69 9.04
CA ALA A 35 -4.96 -15.96 10.01
C ALA A 35 -4.27 -14.66 10.44
N LEU A 36 -3.94 -13.77 9.49
CA LEU A 36 -3.35 -12.46 9.77
C LEU A 36 -4.27 -11.60 10.66
N VAL A 37 -5.55 -11.51 10.32
CA VAL A 37 -6.54 -10.73 11.10
C VAL A 37 -6.72 -11.30 12.50
N ILE A 38 -6.76 -12.63 12.65
CA ILE A 38 -6.87 -13.29 13.95
C ILE A 38 -5.61 -13.04 14.80
N ALA A 39 -4.42 -13.14 14.20
CA ALA A 39 -3.15 -12.87 14.87
C ALA A 39 -3.08 -11.42 15.38
N ALA A 40 -3.45 -10.46 14.53
CA ALA A 40 -3.51 -9.05 14.89
C ALA A 40 -4.52 -8.75 16.00
N GLY A 41 -5.65 -9.48 16.04
CA GLY A 41 -6.73 -9.21 16.98
C GLY A 41 -7.45 -7.88 16.69
N TYR A 42 -8.23 -7.41 17.67
CA TYR A 42 -8.95 -6.13 17.57
C TYR A 42 -8.81 -5.31 18.87
N PRO A 43 -8.24 -4.08 18.82
CA PRO A 43 -7.63 -3.45 17.65
C PRO A 43 -6.38 -4.20 17.15
N PRO A 44 -6.00 -4.07 15.86
CA PRO A 44 -4.83 -4.75 15.30
C PRO A 44 -3.55 -4.40 16.05
N ARG A 45 -2.99 -5.37 16.77
CA ARG A 45 -1.75 -5.26 17.55
C ARG A 45 -1.02 -6.60 17.59
N PHE A 46 0.20 -6.60 17.09
CA PHE A 46 1.07 -7.76 17.15
C PHE A 46 1.88 -7.75 18.46
N PRO A 47 2.27 -8.91 18.99
CA PRO A 47 3.21 -8.98 20.10
C PRO A 47 4.52 -8.25 19.75
N PRO A 48 5.12 -7.46 20.66
CA PRO A 48 6.37 -6.75 20.38
C PRO A 48 7.56 -7.69 20.21
N ASP A 49 7.44 -8.92 20.69
CA ASP A 49 8.39 -10.03 20.57
C ASP A 49 8.09 -10.93 19.35
N LEU A 50 7.26 -10.47 18.40
CA LEU A 50 7.05 -11.18 17.14
C LEU A 50 8.32 -11.08 16.28
N GLU A 51 9.21 -12.05 16.40
CA GLU A 51 10.44 -12.15 15.59
C GLU A 51 10.18 -12.61 14.15
N HIS A 52 8.94 -12.97 13.80
CA HIS A 52 8.61 -13.52 12.50
C HIS A 52 8.30 -12.42 11.50
N ASP A 53 8.92 -12.55 10.33
CA ASP A 53 8.70 -11.69 9.19
C ASP A 53 7.35 -12.03 8.51
N LEU A 54 6.43 -11.07 8.52
CA LEU A 54 5.12 -11.22 7.87
C LEU A 54 5.10 -10.74 6.42
N SER A 55 6.22 -10.24 5.89
CA SER A 55 6.28 -9.73 4.50
C SER A 55 5.88 -10.76 3.44
N PRO A 56 6.20 -12.07 3.53
CA PRO A 56 5.73 -13.05 2.56
C PRO A 56 4.21 -13.22 2.57
N VAL A 57 3.59 -13.15 3.75
CA VAL A 57 2.14 -13.20 3.93
C VAL A 57 1.48 -11.99 3.29
N ILE A 58 2.05 -10.81 3.55
CA ILE A 58 1.58 -9.54 3.00
C ILE A 58 1.67 -9.56 1.47
N ALA A 59 2.78 -10.07 0.93
CA ALA A 59 2.98 -10.23 -0.51
C ALA A 59 1.95 -11.20 -1.12
N HIS A 60 1.69 -12.33 -0.45
CA HIS A 60 0.70 -13.30 -0.89
C HIS A 60 -0.71 -12.71 -0.93
N ILE A 61 -1.14 -12.03 0.15
CA ILE A 61 -2.46 -11.35 0.22
C ILE A 61 -2.57 -10.25 -0.83
N THR A 62 -1.47 -9.55 -1.14
CA THR A 62 -1.45 -8.50 -2.17
C THR A 62 -1.61 -9.08 -3.57
N SER A 63 -1.03 -10.25 -3.81
CA SER A 63 -1.12 -10.95 -5.09
C SER A 63 -2.49 -11.62 -5.27
N HIS A 64 -3.11 -12.04 -4.17
CA HIS A 64 -4.41 -12.72 -4.16
C HIS A 64 -5.39 -12.05 -3.17
N PRO A 65 -5.80 -10.80 -3.47
CA PRO A 65 -6.64 -10.02 -2.56
C PRO A 65 -8.04 -10.63 -2.42
N SER A 66 -8.43 -10.92 -1.19
CA SER A 66 -9.80 -11.33 -0.85
C SER A 66 -10.70 -10.12 -0.69
N SER A 67 -11.78 -10.00 -1.47
CA SER A 67 -12.71 -8.86 -1.36
C SER A 67 -13.40 -8.83 0.00
N LEU A 68 -13.69 -10.01 0.56
CA LEU A 68 -14.30 -10.17 1.88
C LEU A 68 -13.37 -9.73 3.02
N HIS A 69 -12.07 -10.02 2.90
CA HIS A 69 -11.12 -9.81 3.99
C HIS A 69 -10.20 -8.60 3.83
N TRP A 70 -10.10 -8.03 2.61
CA TRP A 70 -9.11 -6.99 2.25
C TRP A 70 -9.05 -5.85 3.24
N ARG A 71 -10.20 -5.31 3.63
CA ARG A 71 -10.25 -4.17 4.57
C ARG A 71 -9.56 -4.48 5.89
N LYS A 72 -9.88 -5.63 6.49
CA LYS A 72 -9.33 -6.03 7.80
C LYS A 72 -7.87 -6.49 7.66
N ALA A 73 -7.57 -7.21 6.58
CA ALA A 73 -6.21 -7.67 6.29
C ALA A 73 -5.27 -6.48 6.07
N SER A 74 -5.67 -5.49 5.28
CA SER A 74 -4.87 -4.27 5.05
C SER A 74 -4.69 -3.44 6.33
N GLU A 75 -5.73 -3.29 7.15
CA GLU A 75 -5.63 -2.67 8.49
C GLU A 75 -4.62 -3.42 9.39
N ALA A 76 -4.65 -4.76 9.38
CA ALA A 76 -3.70 -5.58 10.14
C ALA A 76 -2.27 -5.48 9.60
N SER A 77 -2.08 -5.59 8.28
CA SER A 77 -0.78 -5.46 7.63
C SER A 77 -0.14 -4.10 7.90
N ILE A 78 -0.90 -2.99 7.78
CA ILE A 78 -0.39 -1.66 8.12
C ILE A 78 -0.03 -1.56 9.59
N ALA A 79 -0.86 -2.10 10.50
CA ALA A 79 -0.51 -2.10 11.91
C ALA A 79 0.79 -2.86 12.18
N TYR A 80 1.04 -3.99 11.51
CA TYR A 80 2.31 -4.70 11.58
C TYR A 80 3.48 -3.83 11.06
N LEU A 81 3.35 -3.28 9.85
CA LEU A 81 4.40 -2.50 9.19
C LEU A 81 4.80 -1.24 9.97
N VAL A 82 3.85 -0.64 10.70
CA VAL A 82 4.11 0.50 11.60
C VAL A 82 4.85 0.08 12.88
N GLN A 83 4.78 -1.19 13.28
CA GLN A 83 5.42 -1.71 14.50
C GLN A 83 6.77 -2.38 14.23
N CYS A 84 7.04 -2.84 13.01
CA CYS A 84 8.27 -3.54 12.65
C CYS A 84 9.30 -2.61 12.00
N ASP A 85 10.57 -3.03 12.00
CA ASP A 85 11.60 -2.41 11.19
C ASP A 85 11.51 -2.93 9.74
N ILE A 86 10.92 -2.14 8.85
CA ILE A 86 10.71 -2.51 7.43
C ILE A 86 12.04 -2.86 6.73
N SER A 87 13.16 -2.30 7.17
CA SER A 87 14.47 -2.60 6.58
C SER A 87 14.92 -4.05 6.78
N THR A 88 14.35 -4.74 7.78
CA THR A 88 14.68 -6.13 8.13
C THR A 88 13.81 -7.18 7.44
N LEU A 89 12.75 -6.76 6.76
CA LEU A 89 11.83 -7.67 6.07
C LEU A 89 12.52 -8.36 4.88
N SER A 90 12.11 -9.59 4.58
CA SER A 90 12.66 -10.40 3.48
C SER A 90 12.06 -10.05 2.12
N ASP A 91 10.80 -9.61 2.06
CA ASP A 91 10.11 -9.26 0.82
C ASP A 91 9.71 -7.78 0.74
N HIS A 92 10.70 -6.90 0.48
CA HIS A 92 10.45 -5.48 0.25
C HIS A 92 9.59 -5.22 -0.99
N SER A 93 9.65 -6.09 -2.02
CA SER A 93 8.89 -5.88 -3.26
C SER A 93 7.40 -6.13 -3.05
N GLY A 94 7.05 -7.21 -2.36
CA GLY A 94 5.69 -7.52 -1.96
C GLY A 94 5.10 -6.46 -1.04
N VAL A 95 5.89 -5.98 -0.06
CA VAL A 95 5.48 -4.87 0.82
C VAL A 95 5.26 -3.58 0.04
N TYR A 96 6.14 -3.23 -0.90
CA TYR A 96 5.95 -2.06 -1.76
C TYR A 96 4.64 -2.14 -2.54
N GLN A 97 4.39 -3.27 -3.21
CA GLN A 97 3.16 -3.49 -3.96
C GLN A 97 1.93 -3.39 -3.06
N PHE A 98 1.99 -3.97 -1.86
CA PHE A 98 0.93 -3.88 -0.86
C PHE A 98 0.58 -2.42 -0.52
N LEU A 99 1.61 -1.62 -0.23
CA LEU A 99 1.44 -0.21 0.12
C LEU A 99 0.83 0.57 -1.04
N CYS A 100 1.29 0.33 -2.28
CA CYS A 100 0.69 0.94 -3.47
C CYS A 100 -0.81 0.59 -3.62
N ARG A 101 -1.19 -0.67 -3.40
CA ARG A 101 -2.61 -1.09 -3.43
C ARG A 101 -3.44 -0.45 -2.33
N CYS A 102 -2.85 -0.20 -1.16
CA CYS A 102 -3.53 0.51 -0.08
C CYS A 102 -3.78 1.99 -0.41
N VAL A 103 -2.86 2.63 -1.14
CA VAL A 103 -3.00 4.01 -1.60
C VAL A 103 -4.04 4.16 -2.69
N ASP A 104 -4.11 3.18 -3.59
CA ASP A 104 -5.03 3.17 -4.72
C ASP A 104 -6.51 3.18 -4.30
N TRP A 105 -7.25 4.18 -4.77
CA TRP A 105 -8.67 4.41 -4.51
C TRP A 105 -9.56 3.69 -5.54
N GLU A 106 -8.96 3.25 -6.65
CA GLU A 106 -9.62 2.55 -7.75
C GLU A 106 -9.23 1.07 -7.82
N PHE A 107 -8.59 0.53 -6.77
CA PHE A 107 -8.20 -0.87 -6.73
C PHE A 107 -9.44 -1.77 -6.75
N ARG A 108 -9.57 -2.57 -7.81
CA ARG A 108 -10.74 -3.42 -8.09
C ARG A 108 -10.35 -4.86 -8.36
N ASP A 109 -11.31 -5.75 -8.15
CA ASP A 109 -11.23 -7.15 -8.54
C ASP A 109 -11.59 -7.37 -10.01
N GLU A 110 -11.61 -8.63 -10.44
CA GLU A 110 -11.95 -9.04 -11.81
C GLU A 110 -13.41 -8.76 -12.20
N PHE A 111 -14.30 -8.60 -11.22
CA PHE A 111 -15.71 -8.26 -11.43
C PHE A 111 -15.95 -6.74 -11.42
N GLY A 112 -14.92 -5.95 -11.12
CA GLY A 112 -14.97 -4.49 -11.03
C GLY A 112 -15.39 -3.98 -9.66
N ASP A 113 -15.53 -4.86 -8.66
CA ASP A 113 -15.82 -4.47 -7.29
C ASP A 113 -14.58 -3.88 -6.63
N LEU A 114 -14.78 -2.82 -5.84
CA LEU A 114 -13.69 -2.13 -5.15
C LEU A 114 -13.18 -2.95 -3.98
N TYR A 115 -11.86 -2.92 -3.76
CA TYR A 115 -11.22 -3.35 -2.52
C TYR A 115 -11.17 -2.18 -1.52
N PRO A 116 -12.07 -2.12 -0.53
CA PRO A 116 -12.18 -0.94 0.31
C PRO A 116 -11.01 -0.84 1.29
N THR A 117 -10.20 0.20 1.13
CA THR A 117 -9.15 0.58 2.09
C THR A 117 -9.59 1.79 2.91
N SER A 118 -9.45 1.73 4.24
CA SER A 118 -9.82 2.84 5.12
C SER A 118 -8.91 4.07 4.88
N SER A 119 -9.40 5.28 5.15
CA SER A 119 -8.58 6.49 5.02
C SER A 119 -7.36 6.48 5.95
N LEU A 120 -7.49 5.91 7.15
CA LEU A 120 -6.39 5.76 8.09
C LEU A 120 -5.30 4.82 7.53
N THR A 121 -5.72 3.65 7.03
CA THR A 121 -4.83 2.67 6.39
C THR A 121 -4.13 3.28 5.18
N ARG A 122 -4.87 4.03 4.36
CA ARG A 122 -4.35 4.72 3.18
C ARG A 122 -3.28 5.75 3.54
N ASN A 123 -3.56 6.61 4.51
CA ASN A 123 -2.64 7.66 4.92
C ASN A 123 -1.37 7.06 5.52
N ALA A 124 -1.49 6.03 6.37
CA ALA A 124 -0.34 5.33 6.93
C ALA A 124 0.49 4.64 5.83
N ALA A 125 -0.16 4.02 4.84
CA ALA A 125 0.54 3.41 3.71
C ALA A 125 1.33 4.45 2.90
N GLN A 126 0.76 5.63 2.66
CA GLN A 126 1.46 6.73 1.99
C GLN A 126 2.67 7.19 2.81
N THR A 127 2.51 7.37 4.13
CA THR A 127 3.63 7.75 5.01
C THR A 127 4.77 6.73 4.95
N LEU A 128 4.47 5.43 4.96
CA LEU A 128 5.49 4.37 4.85
C LEU A 128 6.19 4.37 3.49
N LEU A 129 5.47 4.64 2.40
CA LEU A 129 6.07 4.77 1.07
C LEU A 129 7.04 5.96 0.99
N ASP A 130 6.64 7.09 1.58
CA ASP A 130 7.45 8.32 1.58
C ASP A 130 8.70 8.15 2.47
N GLU A 131 8.55 7.52 3.64
CA GLU A 131 9.64 7.32 4.61
C GLU A 131 10.69 6.31 4.11
N TYR A 132 10.24 5.21 3.51
CA TYR A 132 11.11 4.12 3.08
C TYR A 132 11.38 4.10 1.57
N GLN A 133 11.21 5.25 0.89
CA GLN A 133 11.39 5.37 -0.56
C GLN A 133 12.73 4.79 -1.04
N ALA A 134 13.80 4.99 -0.29
CA ALA A 134 15.14 4.50 -0.62
C ALA A 134 15.26 2.96 -0.62
N LEU A 135 14.40 2.25 0.11
CA LEU A 135 14.36 0.77 0.10
C LEU A 135 13.63 0.23 -1.13
N PHE A 136 12.69 0.99 -1.69
CA PHE A 136 11.82 0.54 -2.77
C PHE A 136 12.28 0.97 -4.17
N VAL A 137 13.10 2.02 -4.27
CA VAL A 137 13.67 2.47 -5.54
C VAL A 137 15.00 1.75 -5.80
N PRO A 138 15.14 1.02 -6.91
CA PRO A 138 16.43 0.48 -7.32
C PRO A 138 17.43 1.64 -7.50
N LEU A 139 18.54 1.62 -6.78
CA LEU A 139 19.60 2.61 -6.98
C LEU A 139 20.01 2.58 -8.46
N PRO A 140 20.12 3.75 -9.13
CA PRO A 140 20.67 3.77 -10.49
C PRO A 140 22.06 3.15 -10.45
N ALA A 141 22.28 2.16 -11.32
CA ALA A 141 23.58 1.50 -11.45
C ALA A 141 24.67 2.56 -11.58
N SER A 142 25.66 2.54 -10.68
CA SER A 142 26.82 3.42 -10.81
C SER A 142 27.43 3.21 -12.19
N PRO A 143 27.81 4.28 -12.90
CA PRO A 143 28.42 4.16 -14.22
C PRO A 143 29.70 3.34 -14.06
N GLN A 144 29.69 2.10 -14.56
CA GLN A 144 30.91 1.35 -14.80
C GLN A 144 31.74 2.21 -15.76
N SER A 145 32.87 2.71 -15.28
CA SER A 145 33.87 3.35 -16.14
C SER A 145 34.28 2.35 -17.20
N THR A 146 33.65 2.46 -18.36
CA THR A 146 34.11 1.83 -19.58
C THR A 146 35.39 2.56 -19.95
N ALA A 147 36.52 1.97 -19.57
CA ALA A 147 37.81 2.37 -20.09
C ALA A 147 37.78 2.13 -21.61
N THR A 148 37.55 3.20 -22.37
CA THR A 148 37.72 3.23 -23.82
C THR A 148 39.17 2.89 -24.12
N TYR A 149 39.43 1.65 -24.55
CA TYR A 149 40.70 1.32 -25.20
C TYR A 149 40.72 2.07 -26.52
N ILE A 150 41.58 3.09 -26.59
CA ILE A 150 41.95 3.75 -27.84
C ILE A 150 42.66 2.70 -28.70
N ALA A 151 41.98 2.23 -29.75
CA ALA A 151 42.62 1.47 -30.80
C ALA A 151 43.44 2.45 -31.65
N ASP A 152 44.75 2.23 -31.62
CA ASP A 152 45.77 2.97 -32.35
C ASP A 152 45.54 2.87 -33.87
N GLU A 153 45.43 4.02 -34.53
CA GLU A 153 45.38 4.11 -35.99
C GLU A 153 46.75 3.72 -36.56
N THR A 154 46.80 2.65 -37.35
CA THR A 154 47.92 2.44 -38.28
C THR A 154 47.44 2.69 -39.70
N HIS A 155 47.82 3.85 -40.23
CA HIS A 155 47.82 4.20 -41.64
C HIS A 155 48.47 3.09 -42.49
N ASN A 156 47.79 2.63 -43.55
CA ASN A 156 48.48 2.27 -44.78
C ASN A 156 47.59 2.42 -46.03
N SER A 157 48.25 2.83 -47.10
CA SER A 157 47.78 3.45 -48.35
C SER A 157 47.02 2.57 -49.35
N ASP A 158 46.05 3.21 -50.02
CA ASP A 158 45.92 3.38 -51.49
C ASP A 158 45.49 2.18 -52.37
N ASN A 159 44.26 2.26 -52.92
CA ASN A 159 44.02 2.35 -54.37
C ASN A 159 42.52 2.27 -54.76
N GLY A 160 42.08 3.24 -55.57
CA GLY A 160 41.36 2.96 -56.82
C GLY A 160 39.83 2.77 -56.83
N HIS A 161 39.11 3.89 -57.04
CA HIS A 161 37.97 4.06 -57.97
C HIS A 161 36.89 2.96 -58.08
N PHE A 162 35.67 3.26 -57.61
CA PHE A 162 34.47 3.26 -58.46
C PHE A 162 33.39 4.19 -57.87
N ALA A 163 32.86 5.07 -58.72
CA ALA A 163 31.84 6.05 -58.43
C ALA A 163 30.43 5.43 -58.41
N SER A 164 29.59 5.90 -57.50
CA SER A 164 28.12 6.10 -57.57
C SER A 164 27.71 6.55 -56.16
N ASP A 165 27.78 7.84 -55.87
CA ASP A 165 26.67 8.79 -56.03
C ASP A 165 25.40 8.32 -55.29
N LEU A 166 25.15 8.94 -54.14
CA LEU A 166 23.85 9.41 -53.63
C LEU A 166 23.97 9.72 -52.13
N SER A 167 24.05 11.01 -51.81
CA SER A 167 23.61 11.62 -50.56
C SER A 167 23.24 13.06 -50.88
N PRO A 168 22.49 13.79 -50.03
CA PRO A 168 21.49 13.39 -49.04
C PRO A 168 20.15 14.11 -49.35
N ASN A 169 19.00 13.62 -48.87
CA ASN A 169 17.80 14.46 -48.83
C ASN A 169 17.35 14.66 -47.38
N VAL A 170 17.84 15.75 -46.81
CA VAL A 170 17.25 16.38 -45.64
C VAL A 170 16.22 17.37 -46.17
N LYS A 171 14.95 17.23 -45.76
CA LYS A 171 14.06 18.38 -45.67
C LYS A 171 13.33 18.39 -44.32
N PRO A 172 13.39 19.52 -43.60
CA PRO A 172 12.73 19.73 -42.32
C PRO A 172 11.33 20.35 -42.49
N LEU A 173 10.66 20.49 -41.34
CA LEU A 173 9.55 21.39 -41.04
C LEU A 173 8.14 20.86 -41.39
N ASN A 174 7.40 20.49 -40.35
CA ASN A 174 6.14 21.18 -40.08
C ASN A 174 5.80 21.15 -38.59
N ASP A 175 5.83 22.35 -38.02
CA ASP A 175 5.17 22.73 -36.79
C ASP A 175 3.69 22.35 -36.82
N ARG A 176 3.21 21.74 -35.73
CA ARG A 176 1.85 22.00 -35.29
C ARG A 176 1.83 22.17 -33.78
N VAL A 177 2.20 23.39 -33.38
CA VAL A 177 1.57 24.07 -32.25
C VAL A 177 0.06 23.95 -32.43
N SER A 178 -0.62 23.30 -31.50
CA SER A 178 -2.00 23.62 -31.16
C SER A 178 -2.00 24.01 -29.70
N SER A 179 -2.14 25.31 -29.53
CA SER A 179 -2.26 26.10 -28.31
C SER A 179 -3.43 25.62 -27.42
N PRO A 180 -3.51 26.12 -26.17
CA PRO A 180 -4.22 25.50 -25.08
C PRO A 180 -5.73 25.70 -25.20
N VAL A 181 -6.48 24.73 -24.69
CA VAL A 181 -7.91 24.90 -24.41
C VAL A 181 -8.03 25.96 -23.33
N GLN A 182 -8.41 27.17 -23.73
CA GLN A 182 -9.01 28.15 -22.83
C GLN A 182 -10.35 27.57 -22.36
N LEU A 183 -10.47 27.35 -21.04
CA LEU A 183 -11.77 27.32 -20.40
C LEU A 183 -11.85 28.55 -19.50
N ASP A 184 -12.35 29.64 -20.10
CA ASP A 184 -12.94 30.74 -19.35
C ASP A 184 -14.19 30.19 -18.66
N THR A 185 -14.13 30.07 -17.33
CA THR A 185 -15.35 30.09 -16.53
C THR A 185 -15.05 30.89 -15.27
N HIS A 186 -15.37 32.17 -15.34
CA HIS A 186 -15.61 33.01 -14.18
C HIS A 186 -16.66 32.35 -13.28
N ILE A 187 -16.23 31.73 -12.19
CA ILE A 187 -17.08 31.50 -11.02
C ILE A 187 -16.47 32.26 -9.86
N THR A 188 -16.93 33.50 -9.73
CA THR A 188 -16.87 34.30 -8.51
C THR A 188 -17.43 33.47 -7.35
N LEU A 189 -16.58 33.11 -6.39
CA LEU A 189 -17.03 32.60 -5.09
C LEU A 189 -17.46 33.80 -4.24
N PRO A 190 -18.74 33.93 -3.83
CA PRO A 190 -19.07 34.77 -2.70
C PRO A 190 -18.59 34.06 -1.43
N VAL A 191 -17.73 34.75 -0.70
CA VAL A 191 -17.45 34.51 0.70
C VAL A 191 -18.76 34.67 1.46
N ASP A 192 -19.27 33.58 2.05
CA ASP A 192 -20.22 33.66 3.16
C ASP A 192 -19.97 32.52 4.14
N PHE A 193 -19.14 32.81 5.15
CA PHE A 193 -18.99 31.96 6.34
C PHE A 193 -20.22 32.19 7.23
N SER A 194 -21.33 31.55 6.90
CA SER A 194 -22.44 31.41 7.82
C SER A 194 -22.21 30.19 8.72
N VAL A 195 -21.69 30.46 9.91
CA VAL A 195 -21.56 29.53 11.03
C VAL A 195 -22.95 29.02 11.44
N PRO A 196 -23.21 27.70 11.48
CA PRO A 196 -24.36 27.19 12.17
C PRO A 196 -24.07 27.20 13.68
N THR A 197 -24.70 28.11 14.40
CA THR A 197 -24.85 28.09 15.86
C THR A 197 -25.48 26.76 16.27
N ALA A 198 -24.65 25.82 16.73
CA ALA A 198 -25.11 24.69 17.51
C ALA A 198 -25.54 25.23 18.88
N ARG A 199 -26.86 25.34 19.08
CA ARG A 199 -27.46 25.50 20.40
C ARG A 199 -27.05 24.28 21.24
N HIS A 200 -26.16 24.51 22.19
CA HIS A 200 -25.92 23.57 23.29
C HIS A 200 -27.17 23.57 24.18
N GLU A 201 -28.09 22.63 23.93
CA GLU A 201 -28.97 22.18 25.00
C GLU A 201 -28.16 21.26 25.89
N VAL A 202 -27.76 21.80 27.05
CA VAL A 202 -27.18 21.05 28.15
C VAL A 202 -28.31 20.16 28.69
N ILE A 203 -28.36 18.91 28.26
CA ILE A 203 -29.21 17.91 28.91
C ILE A 203 -28.55 17.58 30.24
N ASP A 204 -29.09 18.22 31.28
CA ASP A 204 -28.86 17.95 32.69
C ASP A 204 -29.21 16.49 32.99
N MET A 205 -28.18 15.63 33.08
CA MET A 205 -28.34 14.26 33.60
C MET A 205 -28.15 14.26 35.11
N SER A 206 -29.05 14.94 35.80
CA SER A 206 -29.30 14.77 37.23
C SER A 206 -30.66 14.14 37.44
N THR A 207 -30.76 12.82 37.23
CA THR A 207 -31.89 12.03 37.74
C THR A 207 -31.36 10.94 38.67
N PRO A 208 -31.66 11.02 39.98
CA PRO A 208 -31.36 9.93 40.91
C PRO A 208 -32.30 8.74 40.63
N LEU A 209 -31.74 7.54 40.52
CA LEU A 209 -32.52 6.31 40.50
C LEU A 209 -33.14 6.08 41.89
N GLU A 210 -34.47 6.16 41.99
CA GLU A 210 -35.19 5.66 43.16
C GLU A 210 -35.21 4.12 43.17
N PRO A 211 -35.02 3.46 44.32
CA PRO A 211 -35.18 2.03 44.43
C PRO A 211 -36.66 1.63 44.54
N LEU A 212 -37.12 0.79 43.61
CA LEU A 212 -38.39 0.08 43.72
C LEU A 212 -38.39 -0.81 44.97
N SER A 213 -39.17 -0.40 45.97
CA SER A 213 -39.56 -1.22 47.10
C SER A 213 -40.66 -2.18 46.64
N SER A 214 -40.32 -3.45 46.39
CA SER A 214 -41.30 -4.52 46.15
C SER A 214 -41.56 -5.25 47.46
N SER A 215 -42.60 -4.81 48.17
CA SER A 215 -43.15 -5.48 49.34
C SER A 215 -44.02 -6.66 48.88
N ARG A 216 -43.51 -7.88 48.95
CA ARG A 216 -44.32 -9.09 48.81
C ARG A 216 -44.58 -9.69 50.18
N SER A 217 -45.85 -9.64 50.56
CA SER A 217 -46.44 -10.22 51.76
C SER A 217 -46.27 -11.74 51.82
N VAL A 218 -45.96 -12.27 53.01
CA VAL A 218 -46.21 -13.66 53.42
C VAL A 218 -46.78 -13.60 54.83
N GLY A 219 -48.02 -14.07 55.00
CA GLY A 219 -48.77 -14.10 56.25
C GLY A 219 -50.26 -14.01 56.00
#